data_AF-A0A840BQJ8-F1
#
_entry.id   AF-A0A840BQJ8-F1
#
_cell.length_a   1.000
_cell.length_b   1.000
_cell.length_c   1.000
_cell.angle_alpha   90.00
_cell.angle_beta   90.00
_cell.angle_gamma   90.00
#
_symmetry.space_group_name_H-M   'P 1'
#
loop_
_entity.id
_entity.type
_entity.pdbx_description
1 polymer ?
#
loop_
_entity_poly.entity_id
_entity_poly.type
_entity_poly.pdbx_seq_one_letter_code
_entity_poly.pdbx_strand_id
1 'polypeptide(L)'
;MFNLFEIIQSAQGGTAFDNIARQFGLSNKEVERAVEALLPAFTVGLQRTSQDPSGLMGMFGLMGGGRYRAPFEDAAQAFSATGRSEGNDVLAQIFGSPDVSRQVAAQAAAVSGVSQEIIKKMLPILAAMLMGGLAKGASNQGFGGILEQFGKMFGAPAPSAERRPPSGSPDLFGQLSEMIQRGAFPGMPGFPPAAQPQQREEPSAPPQARNPFEELFQAFLGGLAGKPAGAADTRAERAASEPEQPTAPFDRETIGRMFEAGRDIQEQQIATMRAILDSFSRNRG
;
A
#
# COMPACT_ATOMS: atom_id res chain seq x y z
N MET A 1 4.58 -12.13 4.76
CA MET A 1 4.96 -11.04 3.81
C MET A 1 3.89 -11.03 2.73
N PHE A 2 3.48 -9.90 2.16
CA PHE A 2 2.49 -9.93 1.06
C PHE A 2 3.18 -10.42 -0.20
N ASN A 3 3.05 -11.69 -0.53
CA ASN A 3 3.68 -12.24 -1.73
C ASN A 3 2.60 -12.47 -2.79
N LEU A 4 2.79 -11.93 -4.00
CA LEU A 4 1.87 -12.13 -5.12
C LEU A 4 1.68 -13.63 -5.40
N PHE A 5 2.74 -14.41 -5.18
CA PHE A 5 2.71 -15.86 -5.22
C PHE A 5 1.73 -16.46 -4.20
N GLU A 6 1.81 -16.06 -2.92
CA GLU A 6 0.92 -16.53 -1.86
C GLU A 6 -0.55 -16.15 -2.12
N ILE A 7 -0.80 -14.98 -2.71
CA ILE A 7 -2.16 -14.57 -3.08
C ILE A 7 -2.72 -15.54 -4.11
N ILE A 8 -1.99 -15.79 -5.19
CA ILE A 8 -2.45 -16.69 -6.25
C ILE A 8 -2.56 -18.11 -5.69
N GLN A 9 -1.63 -18.55 -4.84
CA GLN A 9 -1.68 -19.85 -4.19
C GLN A 9 -2.91 -19.99 -3.30
N SER A 10 -3.25 -18.97 -2.50
CA SER A 10 -4.41 -18.96 -1.61
C SER A 10 -5.76 -18.80 -2.34
N ALA A 11 -5.75 -18.45 -3.63
CA ALA A 11 -6.95 -18.40 -4.44
C ALA A 11 -7.65 -19.77 -4.48
N GLN A 12 -8.98 -19.74 -4.57
CA GLN A 12 -9.82 -20.95 -4.63
C GLN A 12 -9.53 -21.92 -3.48
N GLY A 13 -9.24 -21.37 -2.29
CA GLY A 13 -8.97 -22.15 -1.08
C GLY A 13 -7.66 -22.93 -1.08
N GLY A 14 -6.65 -22.49 -1.84
CA GLY A 14 -5.36 -23.19 -1.92
C GLY A 14 -5.19 -24.07 -3.16
N THR A 15 -6.21 -24.16 -4.03
CA THR A 15 -6.26 -25.11 -5.15
C THR A 15 -6.01 -24.48 -6.52
N ALA A 16 -5.75 -23.18 -6.58
CA ALA A 16 -5.60 -22.46 -7.84
C ALA A 16 -4.51 -23.06 -8.74
N PHE A 17 -3.38 -23.49 -8.17
CA PHE A 17 -2.29 -24.09 -8.95
C PHE A 17 -2.71 -25.43 -9.57
N ASP A 18 -3.40 -26.28 -8.80
CA ASP A 18 -3.95 -27.54 -9.33
C ASP A 18 -5.00 -27.30 -10.43
N ASN A 19 -5.83 -26.26 -10.27
CA ASN A 19 -6.84 -25.91 -11.27
C ASN A 19 -6.20 -25.39 -12.56
N ILE A 20 -5.17 -24.53 -12.47
CA ILE A 20 -4.39 -24.06 -13.63
C ILE A 20 -3.66 -25.24 -14.29
N ALA A 21 -3.02 -26.10 -13.50
CA ALA A 21 -2.32 -27.29 -13.97
C ALA A 21 -3.24 -28.18 -14.81
N ARG A 22 -4.43 -28.50 -14.28
CA ARG A 22 -5.44 -29.30 -15.00
C ARG A 22 -5.96 -28.61 -16.25
N GLN A 23 -6.22 -27.31 -16.17
CA GLN A 23 -6.78 -26.55 -17.29
C GLN A 23 -5.82 -26.44 -18.49
N PHE A 24 -4.52 -26.39 -18.24
CA PHE A 24 -3.49 -26.22 -19.27
C PHE A 24 -2.65 -27.46 -19.55
N GLY A 25 -2.91 -28.57 -18.86
CA GLY A 25 -2.13 -29.81 -18.99
C GLY A 25 -0.69 -29.66 -18.49
N LEU A 26 -0.46 -28.82 -17.49
CA LEU A 26 0.83 -28.57 -16.86
C LEU A 26 0.96 -29.39 -15.58
N SER A 27 2.18 -29.65 -15.14
CA SER A 27 2.47 -30.06 -13.76
C SER A 27 2.43 -28.87 -12.81
N ASN A 28 2.15 -29.12 -11.52
CA ASN A 28 2.18 -28.07 -10.50
C ASN A 28 3.55 -27.33 -10.45
N LYS A 29 4.65 -28.04 -10.70
CA LYS A 29 6.00 -27.44 -10.79
C LYS A 29 6.19 -26.54 -12.01
N GLU A 30 5.50 -26.81 -13.12
CA GLU A 30 5.52 -25.93 -14.29
C GLU A 30 4.69 -24.68 -14.05
N VAL A 31 3.53 -24.81 -13.38
CA VAL A 31 2.72 -23.66 -12.97
C VAL A 31 3.51 -22.76 -12.01
N GLU A 32 4.13 -23.35 -11.00
CA GLU A 32 4.97 -22.64 -10.03
C GLU A 32 6.08 -21.83 -10.72
N ARG A 33 6.90 -22.48 -11.56
CA ARG A 33 7.95 -21.80 -12.33
C ARG A 33 7.41 -20.71 -13.26
N ALA A 34 6.24 -20.92 -13.86
CA ALA A 34 5.62 -19.92 -14.73
C ALA A 34 5.14 -18.70 -13.93
N VAL A 35 4.54 -18.90 -12.76
CA VAL A 35 4.15 -17.81 -11.86
C VAL A 35 5.39 -17.07 -11.36
N GLU A 36 6.41 -17.79 -10.89
CA GLU A 36 7.69 -17.21 -10.45
C GLU A 36 8.35 -16.34 -11.54
N ALA A 37 8.36 -16.82 -12.79
CA ALA A 37 8.92 -16.08 -13.91
C ALA A 37 8.13 -14.80 -14.25
N LEU A 38 6.84 -14.74 -13.90
CA LEU A 38 5.98 -13.58 -14.09
C LEU A 38 6.06 -12.57 -12.94
N LEU A 39 6.44 -13.00 -11.73
CA LEU A 39 6.47 -12.14 -10.53
C LEU A 39 7.23 -10.82 -10.72
N PRO A 40 8.45 -10.79 -11.31
CA PRO A 40 9.19 -9.55 -11.47
C PRO A 40 8.43 -8.53 -12.32
N ALA A 41 7.80 -8.99 -13.41
CA ALA A 41 7.03 -8.12 -14.30
C ALA A 41 5.80 -7.55 -13.59
N PHE A 42 5.01 -8.39 -12.91
CA PHE A 42 3.84 -7.92 -12.14
C PHE A 42 4.24 -6.94 -11.03
N THR A 43 5.35 -7.19 -10.35
CA THR A 43 5.84 -6.30 -9.28
C THR A 43 6.21 -4.93 -9.83
N VAL A 44 6.97 -4.87 -10.92
CA VAL A 44 7.35 -3.61 -11.58
C VAL A 44 6.12 -2.87 -12.13
N GLY A 45 5.19 -3.61 -12.75
CA GLY A 45 3.95 -3.05 -13.26
C GLY A 45 3.10 -2.44 -12.16
N LEU A 46 2.86 -3.17 -11.07
CA LEU A 46 2.11 -2.67 -9.91
C LEU A 46 2.80 -1.47 -9.25
N GLN A 47 4.13 -1.51 -9.12
CA GLN A 47 4.90 -0.38 -8.58
C GLN A 47 4.68 0.88 -9.43
N ARG A 48 4.76 0.77 -10.76
CA ARG A 48 4.50 1.88 -11.67
C ARG A 48 3.06 2.39 -11.55
N THR A 49 2.07 1.49 -11.52
CA THR A 49 0.66 1.86 -11.37
C THR A 49 0.39 2.55 -10.04
N SER A 50 1.05 2.13 -8.95
CA SER A 50 0.92 2.76 -7.63
C SER A 50 1.59 4.13 -7.53
N GLN A 51 2.58 4.42 -8.38
CA GLN A 51 3.24 5.73 -8.44
C GLN A 51 2.50 6.71 -9.36
N ASP A 52 1.62 6.23 -10.23
CA ASP A 52 0.79 7.04 -11.12
C ASP A 52 -0.60 7.31 -10.50
N PRO A 53 -0.97 8.58 -10.25
CA PRO A 53 -2.30 8.91 -9.74
C PRO A 53 -3.46 8.39 -10.62
N SER A 54 -3.27 8.38 -11.94
CA SER A 54 -4.27 7.87 -12.89
C SER A 54 -4.36 6.34 -12.79
N GLY A 55 -3.20 5.69 -12.70
CA GLY A 55 -3.03 4.27 -12.43
C GLY A 55 -3.76 3.81 -11.15
N LEU A 56 -3.57 4.54 -10.06
CA LEU A 56 -4.25 4.26 -8.80
C LEU A 56 -5.77 4.46 -8.90
N MET A 57 -6.23 5.54 -9.53
CA MET A 57 -7.67 5.81 -9.67
C MET A 57 -8.39 4.76 -10.52
N GLY A 58 -7.78 4.35 -11.64
CA GLY A 58 -8.33 3.27 -12.46
C GLY A 58 -8.39 1.95 -11.69
N MET A 59 -7.34 1.64 -10.93
CA MET A 59 -7.31 0.45 -10.06
C MET A 59 -8.43 0.46 -9.02
N PHE A 60 -8.67 1.61 -8.38
CA PHE A 60 -9.74 1.80 -7.42
C PHE A 60 -11.13 1.60 -8.05
N GLY A 61 -11.34 2.10 -9.28
CA GLY A 61 -12.57 1.89 -10.04
C GLY A 61 -12.82 0.43 -10.41
N LEU A 62 -11.76 -0.33 -10.71
CA LEU A 62 -11.86 -1.77 -10.95
C LEU A 62 -12.27 -2.49 -9.65
N MET A 63 -11.60 -2.19 -8.54
CA MET A 63 -11.82 -2.84 -7.24
C MET A 63 -13.20 -2.55 -6.62
N GLY A 64 -13.71 -1.32 -6.74
CA GLY A 64 -15.00 -0.89 -6.15
C GLY A 64 -16.24 -1.61 -6.69
N GLY A 65 -16.12 -2.31 -7.82
CA GLY A 65 -17.23 -3.03 -8.44
C GLY A 65 -17.45 -4.46 -7.97
N GLY A 66 -16.57 -5.02 -7.11
CA GLY A 66 -16.70 -6.40 -6.59
C GLY A 66 -16.53 -7.53 -7.61
N ARG A 67 -16.45 -7.20 -8.91
CA ARG A 67 -16.40 -8.15 -10.04
C ARG A 67 -15.24 -9.15 -9.98
N TYR A 68 -14.09 -8.72 -9.46
CA TYR A 68 -12.87 -9.53 -9.35
C TYR A 68 -12.88 -10.56 -8.22
N ARG A 69 -13.87 -10.52 -7.32
CA ARG A 69 -13.93 -11.48 -6.20
C ARG A 69 -14.25 -12.90 -6.69
N ALA A 70 -15.15 -13.02 -7.67
CA ALA A 70 -15.58 -14.30 -8.19
C ALA A 70 -14.42 -15.10 -8.86
N PRO A 71 -13.59 -14.51 -9.74
CA PRO A 71 -12.39 -15.17 -10.27
C PRO A 71 -11.39 -15.68 -9.22
N PHE A 72 -11.30 -15.02 -8.06
CA PHE A 72 -10.41 -15.45 -6.99
C PHE A 72 -10.99 -16.60 -6.14
N GLU A 73 -12.30 -16.67 -6.00
CA GLU A 73 -12.98 -17.67 -5.17
C GLU A 73 -13.39 -18.92 -5.96
N ASP A 74 -13.66 -18.78 -7.25
CA ASP A 74 -14.13 -19.85 -8.14
C ASP A 74 -13.25 -19.97 -9.41
N ALA A 75 -12.71 -21.16 -9.62
CA ALA A 75 -11.95 -21.54 -10.80
C ALA A 75 -12.73 -21.36 -12.09
N ALA A 76 -14.00 -21.77 -12.13
CA ALA A 76 -14.83 -21.67 -13.32
C ALA A 76 -15.03 -20.21 -13.75
N GLN A 77 -15.14 -19.30 -12.78
CA GLN A 77 -15.24 -17.87 -13.05
C GLN A 77 -13.92 -17.30 -13.55
N ALA A 78 -12.78 -17.74 -13.01
CA ALA A 78 -11.45 -17.33 -13.46
C ALA A 78 -11.18 -17.69 -14.92
N PHE A 79 -11.60 -18.89 -15.35
CA PHE A 79 -11.40 -19.39 -16.71
C PHE A 79 -12.49 -18.94 -17.71
N SER A 80 -13.58 -18.36 -17.21
CA SER A 80 -14.69 -17.85 -18.02
C SER A 80 -14.25 -16.75 -18.98
N ALA A 81 -15.08 -16.47 -19.99
CA ALA A 81 -14.85 -15.34 -20.89
C ALA A 81 -14.82 -14.00 -20.13
N THR A 82 -15.67 -13.87 -19.11
CA THR A 82 -15.74 -12.70 -18.23
C THR A 82 -14.47 -12.55 -17.41
N GLY A 83 -14.03 -13.60 -16.70
CA GLY A 83 -12.81 -13.56 -15.90
C GLY A 83 -11.56 -13.28 -16.73
N ARG A 84 -11.50 -13.80 -17.97
CA ARG A 84 -10.42 -13.46 -18.92
C ARG A 84 -10.48 -12.00 -19.38
N SER A 85 -11.67 -11.46 -19.66
CA SER A 85 -11.83 -10.05 -20.02
C SER A 85 -11.42 -9.13 -18.87
N GLU A 86 -11.93 -9.41 -17.68
CA GLU A 86 -11.60 -8.68 -16.45
C GLU A 86 -10.09 -8.72 -16.18
N GLY A 87 -9.46 -9.88 -16.35
CA GLY A 87 -8.02 -10.03 -16.28
C GLY A 87 -7.28 -9.15 -17.29
N ASN A 88 -7.77 -9.04 -18.52
CA ASN A 88 -7.18 -8.14 -19.52
C ASN A 88 -7.28 -6.66 -19.12
N ASP A 89 -8.36 -6.24 -18.45
CA ASP A 89 -8.50 -4.87 -17.96
C ASP A 89 -7.46 -4.58 -16.86
N VAL A 90 -7.23 -5.54 -15.97
CA VAL A 90 -6.18 -5.45 -14.95
C VAL A 90 -4.79 -5.34 -15.59
N LEU A 91 -4.53 -6.16 -16.60
CA LEU A 91 -3.27 -6.11 -17.34
C LEU A 91 -3.08 -4.79 -18.08
N ALA A 92 -4.14 -4.22 -18.65
CA ALA A 92 -4.08 -2.90 -19.26
C ALA A 92 -3.71 -1.83 -18.22
N GLN A 93 -4.20 -1.95 -16.99
CA GLN A 93 -3.86 -1.02 -15.90
C GLN A 93 -2.43 -1.19 -15.38
N ILE A 94 -1.93 -2.43 -15.29
CA ILE A 94 -0.61 -2.75 -14.74
C ILE A 94 0.51 -2.56 -15.77
N PHE A 95 0.29 -3.02 -17.00
CA PHE A 95 1.29 -3.01 -18.07
C PHE A 95 1.09 -1.90 -19.09
N GLY A 96 -0.05 -1.22 -19.08
CA GLY A 96 -0.37 -0.08 -19.95
C GLY A 96 -0.77 -0.48 -21.37
N SER A 97 -0.14 -1.50 -21.95
CA SER A 97 -0.47 -1.96 -23.31
C SER A 97 -0.46 -3.48 -23.44
N PRO A 98 -1.31 -4.04 -24.32
CA PRO A 98 -1.30 -5.46 -24.63
C PRO A 98 0.05 -5.96 -25.19
N ASP A 99 0.81 -5.09 -25.86
CA ASP A 99 2.15 -5.39 -26.36
C ASP A 99 3.14 -5.70 -25.23
N VAL A 100 3.10 -4.91 -24.15
CA VAL A 100 3.93 -5.18 -22.96
C VAL A 100 3.53 -6.51 -22.34
N SER A 101 2.23 -6.78 -22.18
CA SER A 101 1.74 -8.08 -21.68
C SER A 101 2.24 -9.27 -22.52
N ARG A 102 2.31 -9.11 -23.85
CA ARG A 102 2.84 -10.13 -24.78
C ARG A 102 4.34 -10.34 -24.60
N GLN A 103 5.11 -9.28 -24.40
CA GLN A 103 6.55 -9.37 -24.15
C GLN A 103 6.85 -10.03 -22.80
N VAL A 104 6.09 -9.68 -21.76
CA VAL A 104 6.17 -10.34 -20.44
C VAL A 104 5.90 -11.83 -20.56
N ALA A 105 4.88 -12.23 -21.33
CA ALA A 105 4.62 -13.65 -21.59
C ALA A 105 5.77 -14.35 -22.33
N ALA A 106 6.41 -13.68 -23.29
CA ALA A 106 7.55 -14.24 -24.02
C ALA A 106 8.77 -14.45 -23.11
N GLN A 107 9.07 -13.47 -22.25
CA GLN A 107 10.16 -13.56 -21.29
C GLN A 107 9.91 -14.66 -20.25
N ALA A 108 8.71 -14.72 -19.69
CA ALA A 108 8.35 -15.75 -18.72
C ALA A 108 8.39 -17.16 -19.34
N ALA A 109 8.09 -17.30 -20.64
CA ALA A 109 8.18 -18.58 -21.34
C ALA A 109 9.63 -19.06 -21.44
N ALA A 110 10.55 -18.15 -21.76
CA ALA A 110 11.97 -18.47 -21.86
C ALA A 110 12.57 -18.91 -20.52
N VAL A 111 12.10 -18.34 -19.40
CA VAL A 111 12.62 -18.64 -18.05
C VAL A 111 11.96 -19.88 -17.43
N SER A 112 10.63 -19.99 -17.55
CA SER A 112 9.88 -21.09 -16.91
C SER A 112 9.96 -22.40 -17.68
N GLY A 113 10.27 -22.36 -18.97
CA GLY A 113 10.18 -23.52 -19.87
C GLY A 113 8.75 -23.89 -20.28
N VAL A 114 7.75 -23.10 -19.88
CA VAL A 114 6.35 -23.25 -20.31
C VAL A 114 6.13 -22.52 -21.63
N SER A 115 5.34 -23.10 -22.53
CA SER A 115 5.09 -22.49 -23.85
C SER A 115 4.48 -21.08 -23.74
N GLN A 116 4.93 -20.17 -24.61
CA GLN A 116 4.46 -18.78 -24.65
C GLN A 116 2.95 -18.68 -24.84
N GLU A 117 2.34 -19.56 -25.65
CA GLU A 117 0.90 -19.58 -25.86
C GLU A 117 0.12 -19.95 -24.59
N ILE A 118 0.65 -20.85 -23.76
CA ILE A 118 0.05 -21.19 -22.47
C ILE A 118 0.18 -20.01 -21.51
N ILE A 119 1.37 -19.41 -21.40
CA ILE A 119 1.59 -18.25 -20.52
C ILE A 119 0.69 -17.09 -20.93
N LYS A 120 0.59 -16.77 -22.22
CA LYS A 120 -0.29 -15.72 -22.74
C LYS A 120 -1.76 -15.94 -22.35
N LYS A 121 -2.23 -17.18 -22.32
CA LYS A 121 -3.59 -17.54 -21.87
C LYS A 121 -3.73 -17.49 -20.36
N MET A 122 -2.69 -17.86 -19.62
CA MET A 122 -2.64 -17.88 -18.16
C MET A 122 -2.57 -16.47 -17.56
N LEU A 123 -1.85 -15.56 -18.21
CA LEU A 123 -1.55 -14.20 -17.74
C LEU A 123 -2.80 -13.38 -17.34
N PRO A 124 -3.90 -13.31 -18.13
CA PRO A 124 -5.13 -12.64 -17.68
C PRO A 124 -5.82 -13.35 -16.51
N ILE A 125 -5.78 -14.68 -16.45
CA ILE A 125 -6.39 -15.43 -15.34
C ILE A 125 -5.64 -15.12 -14.03
N LEU A 126 -4.31 -15.11 -14.07
CA LEU A 126 -3.47 -14.72 -12.94
C LEU A 126 -3.73 -13.27 -12.51
N ALA A 127 -3.90 -12.35 -13.45
CA ALA A 127 -4.20 -10.95 -13.16
C ALA A 127 -5.57 -10.79 -12.48
N ALA A 128 -6.59 -11.49 -12.95
CA ALA A 128 -7.92 -11.48 -12.35
C ALA A 128 -7.91 -12.07 -10.93
N MET A 129 -7.25 -13.21 -10.73
CA MET A 129 -7.08 -13.81 -9.39
C MET A 129 -6.29 -12.87 -8.47
N LEU A 130 -5.20 -12.29 -8.94
CA LEU A 130 -4.41 -11.35 -8.17
C LEU A 130 -5.25 -10.14 -7.72
N MET A 131 -6.07 -9.59 -8.63
CA MET A 131 -6.97 -8.50 -8.30
C MET A 131 -8.02 -8.90 -7.25
N GLY A 132 -8.62 -10.08 -7.40
CA GLY A 132 -9.59 -10.58 -6.43
C GLY A 132 -8.98 -10.84 -5.06
N GLY A 133 -7.74 -11.34 -5.01
CA GLY A 133 -7.00 -11.53 -3.77
C GLY A 133 -6.62 -10.22 -3.09
N LEU A 134 -6.19 -9.22 -3.87
CA LEU A 134 -5.98 -7.84 -3.39
C LEU A 134 -7.28 -7.23 -2.85
N ALA A 135 -8.39 -7.35 -3.59
CA ALA A 135 -9.70 -6.83 -3.17
C ALA A 135 -10.20 -7.52 -1.88
N LYS A 136 -9.96 -8.83 -1.77
CA LYS A 136 -10.27 -9.61 -0.57
C LYS A 136 -9.43 -9.18 0.63
N GLY A 137 -8.13 -8.98 0.43
CA GLY A 137 -7.24 -8.40 1.43
C GLY A 137 -7.70 -7.01 1.88
N ALA A 138 -8.11 -6.16 0.93
CA ALA A 138 -8.56 -4.79 1.19
C ALA A 138 -9.85 -4.80 2.00
N SER A 139 -10.74 -5.74 1.70
CA SER A 139 -12.00 -5.93 2.42
C SER A 139 -11.78 -6.45 3.84
N ASN A 140 -10.78 -7.31 4.06
CA ASN A 140 -10.51 -7.91 5.37
C ASN A 140 -9.66 -7.02 6.29
N GLN A 141 -8.70 -6.26 5.75
CA GLN A 141 -7.72 -5.49 6.53
C GLN A 141 -7.85 -3.97 6.33
N GLY A 142 -8.77 -3.52 5.47
CA GLY A 142 -8.86 -2.13 5.04
C GLY A 142 -7.76 -1.76 4.04
N PHE A 143 -8.04 -0.76 3.20
CA PHE A 143 -7.07 -0.27 2.21
C PHE A 143 -5.78 0.27 2.85
N GLY A 144 -5.88 0.79 4.08
CA GLY A 144 -4.72 1.22 4.87
C GLY A 144 -3.78 0.08 5.26
N GLY A 145 -4.31 -1.11 5.57
CA GLY A 145 -3.50 -2.30 5.87
C GLY A 145 -2.71 -2.79 4.65
N ILE A 146 -3.35 -2.80 3.48
CA ILE A 146 -2.67 -3.12 2.21
C ILE A 146 -1.62 -2.07 1.87
N LEU A 147 -1.94 -0.78 2.01
CA LEU A 147 -0.99 0.28 1.67
C LEU A 147 0.21 0.29 2.61
N GLU A 148 0.01 0.01 3.90
CA GLU A 148 1.11 -0.15 4.86
C GLU A 148 1.97 -1.37 4.52
N GLN A 149 1.35 -2.48 4.14
CA GLN A 149 2.06 -3.70 3.76
C GLN A 149 2.84 -3.53 2.44
N PHE A 150 2.25 -2.82 1.48
CA PHE A 150 2.90 -2.42 0.24
C PHE A 150 4.06 -1.45 0.55
N GLY A 151 3.84 -0.44 1.40
CA GLY A 151 4.89 0.46 1.87
C GLY A 151 6.09 -0.28 2.48
N LYS A 152 5.83 -1.24 3.38
CA LYS A 152 6.87 -2.11 3.97
C LYS A 152 7.61 -2.94 2.92
N MET A 153 6.93 -3.43 1.87
CA MET A 153 7.56 -4.18 0.78
C MET A 153 8.49 -3.30 -0.07
N PHE A 154 8.12 -2.04 -0.30
CA PHE A 154 8.88 -1.11 -1.13
C PHE A 154 9.87 -0.25 -0.33
N GLY A 155 10.10 -0.58 0.95
CA GLY A 155 11.04 0.14 1.81
C GLY A 155 10.59 1.55 2.18
N ALA A 156 9.31 1.87 2.00
CA ALA A 156 8.76 3.10 2.53
C ALA A 156 8.65 2.98 4.06
N PRO A 157 9.14 3.97 4.83
CA PRO A 157 8.92 3.98 6.28
C PRO A 157 7.41 3.98 6.52
N ALA A 158 6.92 2.93 7.19
CA ALA A 158 5.52 2.86 7.58
C ALA A 158 5.15 4.13 8.35
N PRO A 159 4.03 4.82 8.04
CA PRO A 159 3.51 5.81 8.96
C PRO A 159 3.19 5.04 10.24
N SER A 160 4.01 5.23 11.28
CA SER A 160 3.79 4.58 12.55
C SER A 160 2.43 5.06 13.08
N ALA A 161 1.42 4.19 13.07
CA ALA A 161 0.15 4.39 13.75
C ALA A 161 0.30 4.29 15.28
N GLU A 162 1.38 4.87 15.82
CA GLU A 162 1.72 4.95 17.24
C GLU A 162 2.55 6.23 17.48
N ARG A 163 2.05 7.38 16.99
CA ARG A 163 2.48 8.68 17.47
C ARG A 163 1.25 9.45 17.92
N ARG A 164 1.08 9.56 19.25
CA ARG A 164 0.39 10.70 19.85
C ARG A 164 0.90 11.96 19.15
N PRO A 165 0.04 12.79 18.55
CA PRO A 165 0.52 14.02 17.93
C PRO A 165 1.12 14.91 19.02
N PRO A 166 2.32 15.48 18.81
CA PRO A 166 2.78 16.58 19.65
C PRO A 166 1.87 17.78 19.37
N SER A 167 1.31 18.31 20.43
CA SER A 167 0.55 19.56 20.46
C SER A 167 1.33 20.64 19.70
N GLY A 168 0.86 21.09 18.54
CA GLY A 168 1.45 22.27 17.90
C GLY A 168 1.27 22.49 16.39
N SER A 169 0.79 21.52 15.60
CA SER A 169 0.53 21.74 14.17
C SER A 169 -0.87 21.27 13.77
N PRO A 170 -1.66 22.08 13.06
CA PRO A 170 -3.00 21.66 12.64
C PRO A 170 -2.90 20.57 11.57
N ASP A 171 -3.24 19.34 11.98
CA ASP A 171 -3.43 18.21 11.08
C ASP A 171 -4.59 18.52 10.11
N LEU A 172 -4.27 18.56 8.81
CA LEU A 172 -5.23 18.83 7.72
C LEU A 172 -6.39 17.82 7.71
N PHE A 173 -6.12 16.58 8.10
CA PHE A 173 -7.12 15.52 8.22
C PHE A 173 -8.03 15.71 9.45
N GLY A 174 -7.47 16.19 10.57
CA GLY A 174 -8.23 16.59 11.75
C GLY A 174 -9.14 17.77 11.44
N GLN A 175 -8.62 18.78 10.73
CA GLN A 175 -9.37 19.95 10.31
C GLN A 175 -10.53 19.61 9.35
N LEU A 176 -10.33 18.67 8.42
CA LEU A 176 -11.41 18.19 7.54
C LEU A 176 -12.48 17.42 8.33
N SER A 177 -12.07 16.56 9.26
CA SER A 177 -13.00 15.81 10.12
C SER A 177 -13.83 16.74 11.01
N GLU A 178 -13.22 17.80 11.53
CA GLU A 178 -13.88 18.81 12.35
C GLU A 178 -14.81 19.70 11.53
N MET A 179 -14.47 19.99 10.27
CA MET A 179 -15.30 20.78 9.36
C MET A 179 -16.57 20.02 8.92
N ILE A 180 -16.49 18.69 8.78
CA ILE A 180 -17.64 17.80 8.57
C ILE A 180 -18.50 17.74 9.84
N GLN A 181 -17.87 17.62 11.02
CA GLN A 181 -18.58 17.56 12.31
C GLN A 181 -19.24 18.89 12.70
N ARG A 182 -18.64 20.02 12.31
CA ARG A 182 -19.22 21.37 12.45
C ARG A 182 -20.26 21.71 11.38
N GLY A 183 -20.53 20.81 10.43
CA GLY A 183 -21.52 21.03 9.37
C GLY A 183 -21.17 22.21 8.45
N ALA A 184 -19.89 22.55 8.33
CA ALA A 184 -19.42 23.76 7.64
C ALA A 184 -19.19 23.54 6.13
N PHE A 185 -19.97 22.63 5.51
CA PHE A 185 -20.06 22.57 4.06
C PHE A 185 -21.10 23.60 3.58
N PRO A 186 -20.70 24.65 2.84
CA PRO A 186 -21.66 25.61 2.31
C PRO A 186 -22.47 24.92 1.20
N GLY A 187 -23.70 24.52 1.51
CA GLY A 187 -24.68 24.07 0.51
C GLY A 187 -25.46 22.78 0.79
N MET A 188 -25.37 22.16 1.97
CA MET A 188 -26.14 20.94 2.25
C MET A 188 -27.15 21.13 3.41
N PRO A 189 -28.47 21.16 3.13
CA PRO A 189 -29.48 21.27 4.18
C PRO A 189 -29.80 19.90 4.80
N GLY A 190 -29.59 19.78 6.11
CA GLY A 190 -30.41 18.99 7.03
C GLY A 190 -30.33 17.46 6.95
N PHE A 191 -29.54 16.86 7.85
CA PHE A 191 -29.87 15.55 8.42
C PHE A 191 -30.05 15.72 9.94
N PRO A 192 -31.19 15.32 10.53
CA PRO A 192 -31.36 15.37 11.97
C PRO A 192 -30.49 14.31 12.66
N PRO A 193 -29.99 14.58 13.89
CA PRO A 193 -29.31 13.56 14.67
C PRO A 193 -30.31 12.48 15.10
N ALA A 194 -29.98 11.23 14.80
CA ALA A 194 -30.72 10.08 15.31
C ALA A 194 -30.55 10.01 16.83
N ALA A 195 -31.69 9.94 17.54
CA ALA A 195 -31.77 9.80 18.98
C ALA A 195 -31.01 8.56 19.48
N GLN A 196 -30.20 8.76 20.50
CA GLN A 196 -29.61 7.68 21.29
C GLN A 196 -30.72 6.96 22.06
N PRO A 197 -30.81 5.62 22.06
CA PRO A 197 -31.58 4.91 23.04
C PRO A 197 -30.93 5.11 24.42
N GLN A 198 -31.70 5.66 25.35
CA GLN A 198 -31.35 5.80 26.75
C GLN A 198 -30.91 4.44 27.33
N GLN A 199 -29.72 4.44 27.93
CA GLN A 199 -29.21 3.36 28.76
C GLN A 199 -30.14 3.18 29.96
N ARG A 200 -30.71 1.98 30.06
CA ARG A 200 -31.45 1.51 31.22
C ARG A 200 -30.42 1.06 32.25
N GLU A 201 -30.50 1.61 33.46
CA GLU A 201 -29.72 1.17 34.62
C GLU A 201 -29.98 -0.31 34.95
N GLU A 202 -28.91 -1.10 35.04
CA GLU A 202 -28.83 -2.36 35.78
C GLU A 202 -27.46 -2.44 36.50
N PRO A 203 -27.35 -3.21 37.61
CA PRO A 203 -26.40 -2.93 38.69
C PRO A 203 -25.10 -3.76 38.63
N SER A 204 -24.01 -3.11 39.09
CA SER A 204 -22.84 -3.63 39.85
C SER A 204 -22.14 -4.96 39.48
N ALA A 205 -20.84 -4.85 39.10
CA ALA A 205 -19.65 -5.66 39.47
C ALA A 205 -18.76 -6.10 38.26
N PRO A 206 -17.44 -6.41 38.41
CA PRO A 206 -16.44 -6.11 39.46
C PRO A 206 -15.22 -5.29 38.91
N PRO A 207 -14.17 -4.97 39.70
CA PRO A 207 -13.01 -4.21 39.20
C PRO A 207 -12.18 -5.06 38.23
N GLN A 208 -11.75 -4.47 37.11
CA GLN A 208 -10.84 -5.10 36.16
C GLN A 208 -9.53 -5.51 36.85
N ALA A 209 -9.17 -6.78 36.64
CA ALA A 209 -7.96 -7.37 37.16
C ALA A 209 -6.73 -6.61 36.66
N ARG A 210 -5.89 -6.23 37.63
CA ARG A 210 -4.58 -5.63 37.44
C ARG A 210 -3.73 -6.57 36.57
N ASN A 211 -3.22 -6.08 35.44
CA ASN A 211 -2.40 -6.89 34.53
C ASN A 211 -1.04 -7.20 35.18
N PRO A 212 -0.71 -8.46 35.50
CA PRO A 212 0.53 -8.82 36.20
C PRO A 212 1.79 -8.54 35.37
N PHE A 213 1.64 -8.43 34.05
CA PHE A 213 2.71 -8.04 33.13
C PHE A 213 3.15 -6.59 33.31
N GLU A 214 2.21 -5.70 33.65
CA GLU A 214 2.48 -4.27 33.91
C GLU A 214 3.35 -4.10 35.17
N GLU A 215 3.09 -4.92 36.19
CA GLU A 215 3.80 -4.90 37.47
C GLU A 215 5.25 -5.37 37.33
N LEU A 216 5.49 -6.40 36.50
CA LEU A 216 6.83 -6.89 36.20
C LEU A 216 7.65 -5.86 35.39
N PHE A 217 7.01 -5.18 34.44
CA PHE A 217 7.66 -4.15 33.63
C PHE A 217 8.04 -2.91 34.47
N GLN A 218 7.19 -2.49 35.40
CA GLN A 218 7.50 -1.41 36.34
C GLN A 218 8.63 -1.79 37.31
N ALA A 219 8.70 -3.05 37.78
CA ALA A 219 9.81 -3.52 38.60
C ALA A 219 11.15 -3.52 37.83
N PHE A 220 11.11 -3.89 36.54
CA PHE A 220 12.28 -3.85 35.66
C PHE A 220 12.78 -2.42 35.40
N LEU A 221 11.86 -1.47 35.15
CA LEU A 221 12.20 -0.06 34.99
C LEU A 221 12.73 0.58 36.28
N GLY A 222 12.16 0.22 37.43
CA GLY A 222 12.61 0.69 38.74
C GLY A 222 14.02 0.20 39.10
N GLY A 223 14.41 -0.99 38.62
CA GLY A 223 15.74 -1.57 38.85
C GLY A 223 16.87 -0.92 38.03
N LEU A 224 16.54 -0.15 36.99
CA LEU A 224 17.51 0.57 36.15
C LEU A 224 17.80 1.99 36.64
N ALA A 225 17.09 2.48 37.67
CA ALA A 225 17.16 3.86 38.14
C ALA A 225 17.72 4.01 39.57
N GLY A 226 19.00 3.69 39.78
CA GLY A 226 19.81 4.09 40.96
C GLY A 226 20.76 2.99 41.45
N LYS A 227 22.01 3.19 41.90
CA LYS A 227 22.86 4.35 42.25
C LYS A 227 24.36 3.90 42.23
N PRO A 228 25.35 4.82 42.38
CA PRO A 228 26.76 4.64 42.01
C PRO A 228 27.73 4.35 43.19
N ALA A 229 28.95 3.89 42.85
CA ALA A 229 30.26 4.03 43.54
C ALA A 229 31.29 3.20 42.74
N GLY A 230 32.56 3.54 42.48
CA GLY A 230 33.42 4.68 42.77
C GLY A 230 34.89 4.28 42.51
N ALA A 231 35.71 5.20 41.96
CA ALA A 231 37.19 5.29 41.93
C ALA A 231 37.99 4.13 41.23
N ALA A 232 39.18 4.29 40.62
CA ALA A 232 40.18 5.37 40.57
C ALA A 232 41.11 5.22 39.32
N ASP A 233 41.74 6.34 38.97
CA ASP A 233 43.06 6.56 38.33
C ASP A 233 43.48 5.81 37.04
N THR A 234 43.74 6.60 35.98
CA THR A 234 45.12 6.96 35.61
C THR A 234 45.16 8.09 34.58
N ARG A 235 46.06 9.04 34.83
CA ARG A 235 46.46 10.15 33.97
C ARG A 235 47.67 9.72 33.11
N ALA A 236 47.86 10.47 32.01
CA ALA A 236 48.91 10.41 30.98
C ALA A 236 48.50 9.51 29.79
N GLU A 237 48.64 9.88 28.52
CA GLU A 237 49.53 10.85 27.90
C GLU A 237 49.02 11.15 26.46
N ARG A 238 49.01 12.43 26.08
CA ARG A 238 49.49 12.99 24.80
C ARG A 238 49.21 12.21 23.49
N ALA A 239 48.44 12.82 22.58
CA ALA A 239 48.91 13.21 21.24
C ALA A 239 47.75 13.72 20.38
N ALA A 240 48.04 14.75 19.59
CA ALA A 240 47.17 15.36 18.61
C ALA A 240 46.85 14.41 17.45
N SER A 241 45.67 14.57 16.86
CA SER A 241 45.39 14.49 15.41
C SER A 241 43.92 14.82 15.18
N GLU A 242 43.65 16.01 14.64
CA GLU A 242 42.41 16.32 13.92
C GLU A 242 42.28 15.40 12.70
N PRO A 243 41.08 14.88 12.42
CA PRO A 243 40.71 14.51 11.07
C PRO A 243 39.59 15.42 10.55
N GLU A 244 39.89 16.12 9.45
CA GLU A 244 38.90 16.76 8.59
C GLU A 244 37.82 15.75 8.19
N GLN A 245 36.55 16.17 8.33
CA GLN A 245 35.40 15.40 7.88
C GLN A 245 35.29 15.48 6.35
N PRO A 246 35.08 14.35 5.65
CA PRO A 246 34.77 14.35 4.23
C PRO A 246 33.36 14.91 4.02
N THR A 247 33.24 15.92 3.14
CA THR A 247 31.97 16.52 2.71
C THR A 247 31.02 15.45 2.18
N ALA A 248 29.86 15.31 2.84
CA ALA A 248 28.82 14.39 2.42
C ALA A 248 28.14 14.87 1.13
N PRO A 249 27.78 13.99 0.19
CA PRO A 249 27.21 14.35 -1.11
C PRO A 249 25.78 14.94 -1.05
N PHE A 250 25.27 15.23 0.14
CA PHE A 250 23.95 15.81 0.39
C PHE A 250 24.06 16.93 1.43
N ASP A 251 24.79 17.98 1.07
CA ASP A 251 24.86 19.19 1.88
C ASP A 251 23.48 19.85 2.01
N ARG A 252 23.27 20.55 3.13
CA ARG A 252 22.06 21.32 3.46
C ARG A 252 21.64 22.28 2.34
N GLU A 253 22.62 22.75 1.57
CA GLU A 253 22.45 23.65 0.44
C GLU A 253 21.83 22.96 -0.79
N THR A 254 22.12 21.68 -1.02
CA THR A 254 21.51 20.87 -2.09
C THR A 254 20.07 20.50 -1.74
N ILE A 255 19.80 20.22 -0.46
CA ILE A 255 18.45 19.99 0.07
C ILE A 255 17.61 21.28 -0.03
N GLY A 256 18.22 22.44 0.25
CA GLY A 256 17.59 23.75 0.06
C GLY A 256 17.17 24.00 -1.39
N ARG A 257 18.08 23.75 -2.35
CA ARG A 257 17.79 23.89 -3.78
C ARG A 257 16.69 22.94 -4.27
N MET A 258 16.62 21.71 -3.75
CA MET A 258 15.53 20.79 -4.07
C MET A 258 14.20 21.21 -3.46
N PHE A 259 14.20 21.79 -2.25
CA PHE A 259 13.00 22.33 -1.62
C PHE A 259 12.46 23.56 -2.35
N GLU A 260 13.35 24.47 -2.79
CA GLU A 260 12.97 25.59 -3.65
C GLU A 260 12.43 25.14 -5.00
N ALA A 261 13.11 24.18 -5.66
CA ALA A 261 12.64 23.62 -6.93
C ALA A 261 11.25 22.95 -6.81
N GLY A 262 10.96 22.30 -5.68
CA GLY A 262 9.63 21.76 -5.40
C GLY A 262 8.55 22.83 -5.28
N ARG A 263 8.89 23.98 -4.69
CA ARG A 263 7.98 25.12 -4.56
C ARG A 263 7.73 25.80 -5.91
N ASP A 264 8.77 25.98 -6.73
CA ASP A 264 8.65 26.55 -8.08
C ASP A 264 7.78 25.69 -9.00
N ILE A 265 7.91 24.36 -8.94
CA ILE A 265 7.08 23.44 -9.74
C ILE A 265 5.60 23.55 -9.34
N GLN A 266 5.33 23.67 -8.03
CA GLN A 266 3.96 23.82 -7.53
C GLN A 266 3.36 25.18 -7.93
N GLU A 267 4.15 26.25 -7.90
CA GLU A 267 3.74 27.57 -8.36
C GLU A 267 3.47 27.60 -9.87
N GLN A 268 4.27 26.91 -10.68
CA GLN A 268 4.02 26.77 -12.12
C GLN A 268 2.74 25.98 -12.42
N GLN A 269 2.41 24.95 -11.64
CA GLN A 269 1.14 24.23 -11.79
C GLN A 269 -0.07 25.12 -11.45
N ILE A 270 0.02 25.90 -10.38
CA ILE A 270 -1.05 26.85 -10.00
C ILE A 270 -1.19 27.95 -11.06
N ALA A 271 -0.09 28.47 -11.58
CA ALA A 271 -0.10 29.48 -12.64
C ALA A 271 -0.70 28.95 -13.94
N THR A 272 -0.37 27.71 -14.31
CA THR A 272 -0.95 27.04 -15.48
C THR A 272 -2.44 26.81 -15.32
N MET A 273 -2.88 26.38 -14.13
CA MET A 273 -4.31 26.24 -13.84
C MET A 273 -5.06 27.57 -13.86
N ARG A 274 -4.46 28.66 -13.37
CA ARG A 274 -5.05 30.01 -13.47
C ARG A 274 -5.12 30.50 -14.91
N ALA A 275 -4.10 30.27 -15.72
CA ALA A 275 -4.11 30.63 -17.14
C ALA A 275 -5.19 29.88 -17.93
N ILE A 276 -5.42 28.61 -17.61
CA ILE A 276 -6.52 27.82 -18.20
C ILE A 276 -7.87 28.41 -17.77
N LEU A 277 -8.07 28.64 -16.47
CA LEU A 277 -9.34 29.21 -15.96
C LEU A 277 -9.63 30.60 -16.54
N ASP A 278 -8.62 31.46 -16.69
CA ASP A 278 -8.77 32.77 -17.31
C ASP A 278 -9.02 32.70 -18.83
N SER A 279 -8.47 31.70 -19.52
CA SER A 279 -8.77 31.48 -20.94
C SER A 279 -10.24 31.08 -21.16
N PHE A 280 -10.82 30.34 -20.22
CA PHE A 280 -12.24 29.93 -20.27
C PHE A 280 -13.20 31.02 -19.80
N SER A 281 -12.79 31.92 -18.89
CA SER A 281 -13.61 33.06 -18.47
C SER A 281 -13.67 34.16 -19.54
N ARG A 282 -12.56 34.37 -20.27
CA ARG A 282 -12.47 35.37 -21.34
C ARG A 282 -13.23 35.01 -22.61
N ASN A 283 -13.48 33.72 -22.85
CA ASN A 283 -14.21 33.23 -24.02
C ASN A 283 -15.74 33.11 -23.78
N ARG A 284 -16.26 33.73 -22.71
CA ARG A 284 -17.68 33.65 -22.30
C ARG A 284 -18.37 35.02 -22.17
N GLY A 285 -17.80 36.08 -22.75
CA GLY A 285 -18.44 37.37 -23.01
C GLY A 285 -18.41 37.68 -24.50
#